data_AF-A0A0J9ED47-F1
#
_entry.id   AF-A0A0J9ED47-F1
#
_cell.length_a   1.000
_cell.length_b   1.000
_cell.length_c   1.000
_cell.angle_alpha   90.00
_cell.angle_beta   90.00
_cell.angle_gamma   90.00
#
_symmetry.space_group_name_H-M   'P 1'
#
loop_
_entity.id
_entity.type
_entity.pdbx_description
1 polymer ?
#
loop_
_entity_poly.entity_id
_entity_poly.type
_entity_poly.pdbx_seq_one_letter_code
_entity_poly.pdbx_strand_id
1 'polypeptide(L)' 'MGKLTQEQLAARWHISPRTLEQWRWLGKGPRFLKIGARVLYDEAAVAAYEAGQVCQNTSGPIEREAG' A
#
# COMPACT_ATOMS: atom_id res chain seq x y z
N MET A 1 11.59 9.38 -13.30
CA MET A 1 10.85 9.08 -12.06
C MET A 1 9.37 9.35 -12.27
N GLY A 2 8.58 8.33 -12.59
CA GLY A 2 7.13 8.49 -12.63
C GLY A 2 6.56 8.62 -11.23
N LYS A 3 5.47 9.39 -11.10
CA LYS A 3 4.67 9.45 -9.88
C LYS A 3 3.30 8.87 -10.18
N LEU A 4 2.88 7.92 -9.37
CA LEU A 4 1.60 7.24 -9.50
C LEU A 4 0.57 7.97 -8.64
N THR A 5 -0.60 8.30 -9.19
CA THR A 5 -1.73 8.72 -8.35
C THR A 5 -2.26 7.52 -7.55
N GLN A 6 -3.08 7.79 -6.54
CA GLN A 6 -3.81 6.74 -5.81
C GLN A 6 -4.55 5.79 -6.76
N GLU A 7 -5.18 6.32 -7.81
CA GLU A 7 -5.90 5.52 -8.82
C GLU A 7 -4.96 4.67 -9.67
N GLN A 8 -3.82 5.22 -10.09
CA GLN A 8 -2.81 4.45 -10.84
C GLN A 8 -2.19 3.34 -10.00
N LEU A 9 -1.91 3.61 -8.72
CA LEU A 9 -1.41 2.59 -7.79
C LEU A 9 -2.46 1.50 -7.55
N ALA A 10 -3.72 1.89 -7.35
CA ALA A 10 -4.83 0.96 -7.19
C ALA A 10 -5.00 0.06 -8.43
N ALA A 11 -4.95 0.65 -9.63
CA ALA A 11 -5.01 -0.09 -10.89
C ALA A 11 -3.81 -1.04 -11.06
N ARG A 12 -2.60 -0.59 -10.74
CA ARG A 12 -1.36 -1.39 -10.82
C ARG A 12 -1.39 -2.60 -9.91
N TRP A 13 -1.85 -2.43 -8.67
CA TRP A 13 -1.97 -3.52 -7.70
C TRP A 13 -3.29 -4.30 -7.82
N HIS A 14 -4.15 -3.91 -8.75
CA HIS A 14 -5.49 -4.48 -8.92
C HIS A 14 -6.30 -4.49 -7.61
N ILE A 15 -6.12 -3.47 -6.77
CA ILE A 15 -6.85 -3.31 -5.51
C ILE A 15 -7.85 -2.15 -5.62
N SER A 16 -8.85 -2.17 -4.75
CA SER A 16 -9.77 -1.05 -4.64
C SER A 16 -9.04 0.19 -4.09
N PRO A 17 -9.31 1.39 -4.63
CA PRO A 17 -8.80 2.63 -4.04
C PRO A 17 -9.26 2.81 -2.58
N ARG A 18 -10.38 2.17 -2.21
CA ARG A 18 -10.87 2.03 -0.83
C ARG A 18 -9.86 1.36 0.10
N THR A 19 -9.10 0.38 -0.39
CA THR A 19 -8.02 -0.27 0.36
C THR A 19 -6.88 0.71 0.62
N LEU A 20 -6.51 1.52 -0.37
CA LEU A 20 -5.52 2.59 -0.20
C LEU A 20 -6.01 3.67 0.77
N GLU A 21 -7.31 4.00 0.74
CA GLU A 21 -7.90 4.87 1.77
C GLU A 21 -7.73 4.24 3.16
N GLN A 22 -8.12 2.98 3.35
CA GLN A 22 -7.95 2.29 4.65
C GLN A 22 -6.49 2.27 5.11
N TRP A 23 -5.54 2.04 4.21
CA TRP A 23 -4.11 2.07 4.51
C TRP A 23 -3.65 3.43 5.03
N ARG A 24 -4.16 4.53 4.45
CA ARG A 24 -3.88 5.88 4.96
C ARG A 24 -4.38 6.10 6.38
N TRP A 25 -5.55 5.54 6.73
CA TRP A 25 -6.09 5.61 8.09
C TRP A 25 -5.27 4.76 9.07
N LEU A 26 -4.82 3.59 8.64
CA LEU A 26 -4.01 2.67 9.43
C LEU A 26 -2.52 3.09 9.53
N GLY A 27 -2.11 4.15 8.84
CA GLY A 27 -0.71 4.55 8.73
C GLY A 27 0.18 3.53 8.01
N LYS A 28 -0.42 2.66 7.19
CA LYS A 28 0.27 1.65 6.37
C LYS A 28 0.37 2.12 4.92
N GLY A 29 1.31 1.56 4.17
CA GLY A 29 1.48 1.82 2.73
C GLY A 29 2.80 2.47 2.34
N PRO A 30 3.04 2.61 1.02
CA PRO A 30 4.22 3.25 0.48
C PRO A 30 4.24 4.75 0.77
N ARG A 31 5.44 5.35 0.76
CA ARG A 31 5.58 6.81 0.93
C ARG A 31 4.79 7.54 -0.15
N PHE A 32 3.98 8.48 0.30
CA PHE A 32 3.20 9.36 -0.56
C PHE A 32 3.61 10.82 -0.38
N LEU A 33 3.51 11.57 -1.47
CA LEU A 33 3.62 13.02 -1.55
C LEU A 33 2.22 13.61 -1.59
N LYS A 34 1.91 14.49 -0.64
CA LYS A 34 0.68 15.27 -0.65
C LYS A 34 0.97 16.64 -1.26
N ILE A 35 0.33 16.95 -2.39
CA ILE A 35 0.42 18.24 -3.08
C ILE A 35 -0.99 18.82 -3.15
N GLY A 36 -1.31 19.74 -2.24
CA GLY A 36 -2.66 20.29 -2.10
C GLY A 36 -3.69 19.19 -1.80
N ALA A 37 -4.66 19.03 -2.71
CA ALA A 37 -5.70 17.99 -2.63
C ALA A 37 -5.29 16.66 -3.29
N ARG A 38 -4.12 16.58 -3.94
CA ARG A 38 -3.67 15.38 -4.66
C ARG A 38 -2.65 14.60 -3.86
N VAL A 39 -2.74 13.28 -3.93
CA VAL A 39 -1.77 12.34 -3.34
C VAL A 39 -1.08 11.58 -4.46
N LEU A 40 0.25 11.66 -4.46
CA LEU A 40 1.12 11.03 -5.45
C LEU A 40 2.06 10.06 -4.74
N TYR A 41 2.29 8.90 -5.33
CA TYR A 41 3.18 7.86 -4.86
C TYR A 41 4.40 7.84 -5.78
N ASP A 42 5.59 7.72 -5.19
CA ASP A 42 6.79 7.54 -5.99
C ASP A 42 6.93 6.07 -6.38
N GLU A 43 7.20 5.78 -7.65
CA GLU A 43 7.37 4.39 -8.09
C GLU A 43 8.48 3.67 -7.32
N ALA A 44 9.56 4.37 -6.95
CA ALA A 44 10.62 3.78 -6.16
C ALA A 44 10.17 3.46 -4.73
N ALA A 45 9.32 4.31 -4.14
CA ALA A 45 8.75 4.06 -2.82
C ALA A 45 7.74 2.91 -2.85
N VAL A 46 6.96 2.80 -3.93
CA VAL A 46 6.05 1.70 -4.19
C VAL A 46 6.84 0.40 -4.31
N ALA A 47 7.89 0.36 -5.14
CA ALA A 47 8.75 -0.81 -5.30
C ALA A 47 9.45 -1.23 -3.99
N ALA A 48 9.94 -0.26 -3.20
CA ALA A 48 10.53 -0.54 -1.90
C ALA A 48 9.49 -1.12 -0.91
N TYR A 49 8.25 -0.63 -0.96
CA TYR A 49 7.16 -1.16 -0.15
C TYR A 49 6.74 -2.56 -0.60
N GLU A 50 6.63 -2.79 -1.91
CA GLU A 50 6.39 -4.11 -2.49
C GLU A 50 7.44 -5.11 -2.02
N ALA A 51 8.73 -4.76 -2.09
CA ALA A 51 9.83 -5.59 -1.63
C ALA A 51 9.75 -5.93 -0.12
N GLY A 52 9.27 -4.99 0.70
CA GLY A 52 9.04 -5.22 2.14
C GLY A 52 7.72 -5.91 2.49
N GLN A 53 6.77 -6.00 1.56
CA GLN A 53 5.46 -6.65 1.72
C GLN A 53 5.36 -7.99 0.98
N VAL A 54 6.44 -8.48 0.37
CA VAL A 54 6.52 -9.87 -0.09
C VAL A 54 6.42 -10.80 1.13
N CYS A 55 5.20 -11.20 1.46
CA CYS A 55 4.91 -12.29 2.38
C CYS A 55 4.54 -13.51 1.55
N GLN A 56 5.22 -14.63 1.78
CA GLN A 56 5.04 -15.86 0.98
C GLN A 56 3.76 -16.65 1.32
N ASN A 57 2.90 -16.17 2.24
CA ASN A 57 1.75 -16.95 2.68
C ASN A 57 0.53 -16.10 3.07
N THR A 58 -0.67 -16.58 2.69
CA THR A 58 -2.01 -16.02 3.03
C THR A 58 -2.65 -16.79 4.19
N SER A 59 -1.87 -17.39 5.08
CA SER A 59 -2.41 -17.76 6.38
C SER A 59 -2.31 -16.52 7.25
N GLY A 60 -3.47 -16.02 7.69
CA GLY A 60 -3.60 -14.85 8.57
C GLY A 60 -2.75 -14.98 9.84
N PRO A 61 -2.82 -14.02 10.79
CA PRO A 61 -2.14 -14.19 12.07
C PRO A 61 -2.49 -15.58 12.60
N ILE A 62 -1.48 -16.44 12.75
CA ILE A 62 -1.63 -17.70 13.45
C ILE A 62 -2.33 -17.36 14.77
N GLU A 63 -3.50 -17.93 15.00
CA GLU A 63 -4.17 -17.83 16.30
C GLU A 63 -3.20 -18.42 17.32
N ARG A 64 -2.41 -17.54 17.93
CA ARG A 64 -1.62 -17.90 19.10
C ARG A 64 -2.62 -17.95 20.25
N GLU A 65 -2.93 -19.20 20.58
CA GLU A 65 -3.15 -19.71 21.92
C GLU A 65 -4.61 -19.76 22.40
N ALA A 66 -5.04 -20.97 22.79
CA ALA A 66 -5.61 -21.18 24.10
C ALA A 66 -5.22 -22.59 24.55
N GLY A 67 -4.35 -22.66 25.56
CA GLY A 67 -4.06 -23.89 26.30
C GLY A 67 -5.19 -24.27 27.24
#